data_AF-A0A072UXX2-F1
#
_entry.id   AF-A0A072UXX2-F1
#
_cell.length_a   1.000
_cell.length_b   1.000
_cell.length_c   1.000
_cell.angle_alpha   90.00
_cell.angle_beta   90.00
_cell.angle_gamma   90.00
#
_symmetry.space_group_name_H-M   'P 1'
#
loop_
_entity.id
_entity.type
_entity.pdbx_description
1 polymer ?
#
loop_
_entity_poly.entity_id
_entity_poly.type
_entity_poly.pdbx_seq_one_letter_code
_entity_poly.pdbx_strand_id
1 'polypeptide(L)'
;MDSLCFHSVLLLLVSTASCLSFSHPSFLGVHPLDAQYYSSEFIKCKDGSKSFSRDRLNDDFCDCSDGTDEPGTSACSAGKFYCRNLGSKPQFIVSSHVNDRFCDCCDGSDEYDGTIRCPNTCVMGGNAENMYGNYNSKVRDQSVFSEKETENGAKAEESAHSLSGLKLAIILQVVVVAFLVFLWSFRCYTRYRRRRSR
;
A
#
# COMPACT_ATOMS: atom_id res chain seq x y z
N MET A 1 21.40 -14.80 44.17
CA MET A 1 21.41 -13.69 43.16
C MET A 1 20.71 -14.19 41.90
N ASP A 2 19.56 -14.88 42.06
CA ASP A 2 19.00 -15.73 41.01
C ASP A 2 17.60 -15.28 40.57
N SER A 3 17.00 -14.33 41.29
CA SER A 3 15.67 -13.78 41.00
C SER A 3 15.70 -12.56 40.07
N LEU A 4 16.81 -11.81 40.04
CA LEU A 4 17.00 -10.64 39.16
C LEU A 4 17.26 -11.00 37.69
N CYS A 5 17.70 -12.23 37.42
CA CYS A 5 18.03 -12.67 36.05
C CYS A 5 16.78 -13.08 35.24
N PHE A 6 15.74 -13.60 35.92
CA PHE A 6 14.50 -14.03 35.26
C PHE A 6 13.59 -12.85 34.86
N HIS A 7 13.54 -11.78 35.68
CA HIS A 7 12.73 -10.60 35.35
C HIS A 7 13.28 -9.78 34.18
N SER A 8 14.60 -9.74 33.98
CA SER A 8 15.19 -9.06 32.81
C SER A 8 14.89 -9.76 31.49
N VAL A 9 14.76 -11.09 31.47
CA VAL A 9 14.42 -11.84 30.25
C VAL A 9 12.94 -11.68 29.88
N LEU A 10 12.04 -11.59 30.87
CA LEU A 10 10.61 -11.38 30.64
C LEU A 10 10.29 -9.98 30.09
N LEU A 11 10.99 -8.94 30.56
CA LEU A 11 10.85 -7.56 30.05
C LEU A 11 11.34 -7.40 28.60
N LEU A 12 12.30 -8.20 28.15
CA LEU A 12 12.78 -8.21 26.77
C LEU A 12 11.84 -8.95 25.80
N LEU A 13 11.04 -9.91 26.28
CA LEU A 13 10.05 -10.63 25.46
C LEU A 13 8.75 -9.83 25.26
N VAL A 14 8.41 -8.91 26.16
CA VAL A 14 7.20 -8.07 26.03
C VAL A 14 7.40 -6.93 25.02
N SER A 15 8.63 -6.50 24.73
CA SER A 15 8.90 -5.45 23.74
C SER A 15 8.81 -5.91 22.27
N THR A 16 8.66 -7.20 21.98
CA THR A 16 8.51 -7.70 20.60
C THR A 16 7.05 -7.90 20.18
N ALA A 17 6.07 -7.53 21.00
CA ALA A 17 4.64 -7.71 20.72
C ALA A 17 3.91 -6.44 20.25
N SER A 18 4.61 -5.47 19.67
CA SER A 18 3.98 -4.26 19.13
C SER A 18 4.45 -3.96 17.71
N CYS A 19 4.30 -4.95 16.82
CA CYS A 19 4.00 -4.65 15.42
C CYS A 19 2.49 -4.40 15.32
N LEU A 20 2.01 -3.30 15.92
CA LEU A 20 0.83 -2.65 15.39
C LEU A 20 1.30 -2.05 14.06
N SER A 21 1.04 -2.76 12.96
CA SER A 21 1.06 -2.15 11.63
C SER A 21 0.06 -1.01 11.67
N PHE A 22 0.53 0.20 11.96
CA PHE A 22 -0.26 1.40 11.78
C PHE A 22 -0.37 1.59 10.26
N SER A 23 -1.31 0.87 9.64
CA SER A 23 -1.73 1.15 8.28
C SER A 23 -2.23 2.58 8.29
N HIS A 24 -1.38 3.51 7.85
CA HIS A 24 -1.82 4.88 7.59
C HIS A 24 -3.04 4.78 6.68
N PRO A 25 -4.18 5.42 7.00
CA PRO A 25 -5.35 5.31 6.17
C PRO A 25 -4.98 5.79 4.77
N SER A 26 -5.05 4.86 3.82
CA SER A 26 -4.65 5.10 2.46
C SER A 26 -5.55 6.20 1.92
N PHE A 27 -4.98 7.35 1.56
CA PHE A 27 -5.68 8.43 0.83
C PHE A 27 -5.96 8.00 -0.63
N LEU A 28 -6.32 6.73 -0.80
CA LEU A 28 -6.62 6.09 -2.06
C LEU A 28 -7.90 6.73 -2.63
N GLY A 29 -7.85 7.10 -3.90
CA GLY A 29 -8.93 7.81 -4.58
C GLY A 29 -9.24 9.22 -4.06
N VAL A 30 -8.49 9.75 -3.08
CA VAL A 30 -8.69 11.11 -2.54
C VAL A 30 -7.95 12.14 -3.39
N HIS A 31 -8.65 13.20 -3.78
CA HIS A 31 -8.04 14.35 -4.45
C HIS A 31 -7.04 15.06 -3.52
N PRO A 32 -5.84 15.47 -3.96
CA PRO A 32 -4.82 16.08 -3.10
C PRO A 32 -5.29 17.31 -2.31
N LEU A 33 -6.17 18.13 -2.89
CA LEU A 33 -6.76 19.29 -2.19
C LEU A 33 -7.72 18.90 -1.05
N ASP A 34 -8.28 17.69 -1.11
CA ASP A 34 -9.19 17.17 -0.09
C ASP A 34 -8.46 16.39 1.00
N ALA A 35 -7.13 16.20 0.91
CA ALA A 35 -6.38 15.42 1.90
C ALA A 35 -6.54 15.94 3.34
N GLN A 36 -6.62 17.27 3.50
CA GLN A 36 -6.86 17.88 4.81
C GLN A 36 -8.30 17.68 5.31
N TYR A 37 -9.28 17.57 4.41
CA TYR A 37 -10.67 17.28 4.77
C TYR A 37 -10.78 15.90 5.43
N TYR A 38 -10.06 14.92 4.89
CA TYR A 38 -10.05 13.55 5.37
C TYR A 38 -9.09 13.31 6.54
N SER A 39 -8.36 14.31 7.05
CA SER A 39 -7.38 14.11 8.13
C SER A 39 -7.98 14.07 9.54
N SER A 40 -9.26 14.43 9.70
CA SER A 40 -9.96 14.44 10.98
C SER A 40 -10.34 13.03 11.46
N GLU A 41 -10.42 12.82 12.77
CA GLU A 41 -10.94 11.56 13.36
C GLU A 41 -12.44 11.37 13.08
N PHE A 42 -13.18 12.48 13.01
CA PHE A 42 -14.58 12.52 12.61
C PHE A 42 -14.72 13.36 11.35
N ILE A 43 -15.24 12.75 10.29
CA ILE A 43 -15.37 13.35 8.97
C ILE A 43 -16.86 13.51 8.70
N LYS A 44 -17.26 14.69 8.22
CA LYS A 44 -18.65 14.94 7.83
C LYS A 44 -18.87 14.41 6.42
N CYS A 45 -20.06 13.99 6.06
CA CYS A 45 -20.43 13.84 4.66
C CYS A 45 -20.50 15.25 4.03
N LYS A 46 -20.07 15.42 2.77
CA LYS A 46 -20.07 16.75 2.11
C LYS A 46 -21.50 17.27 1.86
N ASP A 47 -22.47 16.36 1.74
CA ASP A 47 -23.91 16.65 1.70
C ASP A 47 -24.49 17.20 3.02
N GLY A 48 -23.71 17.15 4.11
CA GLY A 48 -24.12 17.61 5.44
C GLY A 48 -25.09 16.69 6.18
N SER A 49 -25.34 15.47 5.67
CA SER A 49 -26.32 14.53 6.23
C SER A 49 -25.90 13.98 7.60
N LYS A 50 -24.70 13.42 7.69
CA LYS A 50 -24.14 12.82 8.92
C LYS A 50 -22.62 12.98 9.00
N SER A 51 -22.04 12.47 10.08
CA SER A 51 -20.59 12.32 10.26
C SER A 51 -20.24 10.88 10.58
N PHE A 52 -19.08 10.43 10.12
CA PHE A 52 -18.55 9.09 10.35
C PHE A 52 -17.15 9.17 10.99
N SER A 53 -16.76 8.11 11.68
CA SER A 53 -15.41 7.98 12.22
C SER A 53 -14.43 7.60 11.11
N ARG A 54 -13.16 7.96 11.28
CA ARG A 54 -12.10 7.69 10.29
C ARG A 54 -11.92 6.21 9.94
N ASP A 55 -12.31 5.31 10.83
CA ASP A 55 -12.26 3.85 10.58
C ASP A 55 -13.27 3.38 9.52
N ARG A 56 -14.29 4.19 9.21
CA ARG A 56 -15.28 3.93 8.16
C ARG A 56 -14.94 4.62 6.82
N LEU A 57 -13.71 5.11 6.68
CA LEU A 57 -13.25 5.69 5.44
C LEU A 57 -12.64 4.56 4.59
N ASN A 58 -13.19 4.31 3.40
CA ASN A 58 -12.80 3.20 2.53
C ASN A 58 -12.94 1.83 3.22
N ASP A 59 -14.09 1.59 3.87
CA ASP A 59 -14.39 0.32 4.55
C ASP A 59 -15.28 -0.63 3.71
N ASP A 60 -15.44 -0.33 2.42
CA ASP A 60 -16.31 -1.02 1.46
C ASP A 60 -17.80 -0.96 1.84
N PHE A 61 -18.22 0.00 2.70
CA PHE A 61 -19.61 0.19 3.08
C PHE A 61 -20.08 1.63 2.86
N CYS A 62 -21.15 1.80 2.08
CA CYS A 62 -21.65 3.14 1.78
C CYS A 62 -22.48 3.74 2.92
N ASP A 63 -21.85 4.60 3.69
CA ASP A 63 -22.44 5.42 4.72
C ASP A 63 -23.01 6.73 4.17
N CYS A 64 -22.28 7.52 3.39
CA CYS A 64 -22.75 8.82 2.91
C CYS A 64 -23.49 8.71 1.58
N SER A 65 -24.62 9.42 1.43
CA SER A 65 -25.38 9.39 0.16
C SER A 65 -24.63 10.04 -1.02
N ASP A 66 -23.67 10.92 -0.73
CA ASP A 66 -22.78 11.54 -1.71
C ASP A 66 -21.50 10.73 -1.99
N GLY A 67 -21.28 9.62 -1.27
CA GLY A 67 -20.08 8.78 -1.37
C GLY A 67 -18.81 9.41 -0.81
N THR A 68 -18.92 10.39 0.08
CA THR A 68 -17.75 11.04 0.72
C THR A 68 -16.85 10.06 1.46
N ASP A 69 -17.43 9.04 2.08
CA ASP A 69 -16.80 8.01 2.90
C ASP A 69 -16.04 6.94 2.08
N GLU A 70 -16.37 6.77 0.80
CA GLU A 70 -15.79 5.73 -0.05
C GLU A 70 -15.07 6.31 -1.29
N PRO A 71 -14.08 7.21 -1.13
CA PRO A 71 -13.33 7.75 -2.27
C PRO A 71 -12.43 6.72 -2.96
N GLY A 72 -12.02 5.67 -2.26
CA GLY A 72 -11.06 4.66 -2.69
C GLY A 72 -11.67 3.32 -3.07
N THR A 73 -12.98 3.12 -2.95
CA THR A 73 -13.66 1.85 -3.19
C THR A 73 -14.85 2.03 -4.15
N SER A 74 -15.51 0.91 -4.50
CA SER A 74 -16.69 0.89 -5.35
C SER A 74 -18.03 0.89 -4.57
N ALA A 75 -18.02 1.06 -3.26
CA ALA A 75 -19.19 0.81 -2.41
C ALA A 75 -20.33 1.82 -2.59
N CYS A 76 -20.02 3.09 -2.88
CA CYS A 76 -21.01 4.15 -3.07
C CYS A 76 -21.25 4.47 -4.55
N SER A 77 -22.49 4.42 -5.03
CA SER A 77 -22.84 4.71 -6.43
C SER A 77 -22.60 6.16 -6.86
N ALA A 78 -22.65 7.12 -5.94
CA ALA A 78 -22.33 8.53 -6.17
C ALA A 78 -20.83 8.85 -6.00
N GLY A 79 -20.04 7.87 -5.55
CA GLY A 79 -18.61 8.01 -5.28
C GLY A 79 -17.79 8.29 -6.52
N LYS A 80 -16.64 8.93 -6.33
CA LYS A 80 -15.68 9.24 -7.40
C LYS A 80 -14.28 8.92 -6.93
N PHE A 81 -13.55 8.21 -7.76
CA PHE A 81 -12.16 7.85 -7.50
C PHE A 81 -11.22 8.78 -8.25
N TYR A 82 -10.21 9.30 -7.57
CA TYR A 82 -9.21 10.17 -8.17
C TYR A 82 -7.98 9.38 -8.66
N CYS A 83 -7.81 9.30 -9.99
CA CYS A 83 -6.57 8.83 -10.61
C CYS A 83 -5.52 9.94 -10.55
N ARG A 84 -4.40 9.70 -9.87
CA ARG A 84 -3.32 10.69 -9.77
C ARG A 84 -2.57 10.84 -11.09
N ASN A 85 -2.38 9.74 -11.83
CA ASN A 85 -1.77 9.71 -13.16
C ASN A 85 -0.48 10.54 -13.24
N LEU A 86 0.47 10.28 -12.33
CA LEU A 86 1.69 11.09 -12.19
C LEU A 86 2.41 11.27 -13.54
N GLY A 87 2.61 12.52 -13.94
CA GLY A 87 3.24 12.88 -15.20
C GLY A 87 2.30 13.01 -16.41
N SER A 88 1.10 12.44 -16.31
CA SER A 88 0.00 12.57 -17.27
C SER A 88 -1.11 13.47 -16.71
N LYS A 89 -2.27 13.48 -17.36
CA LYS A 89 -3.46 14.22 -16.92
C LYS A 89 -4.15 13.48 -15.76
N PRO A 90 -4.29 14.10 -14.57
CA PRO A 90 -5.12 13.55 -13.50
C PRO A 90 -6.59 13.57 -13.92
N GLN A 91 -7.35 12.58 -13.47
CA GLN A 91 -8.78 12.46 -13.80
C GLN A 91 -9.56 11.82 -12.67
N PHE A 92 -10.88 12.01 -12.71
CA PHE A 92 -11.81 11.26 -11.87
C PHE A 92 -12.49 10.19 -12.70
N ILE A 93 -12.66 9.01 -12.10
CA ILE A 93 -13.50 7.94 -12.62
C ILE A 93 -14.67 7.71 -11.66
N VAL A 94 -15.69 7.00 -12.13
CA VAL A 94 -16.81 6.60 -11.28
C VAL A 94 -16.37 5.48 -10.34
N SER A 95 -16.93 5.44 -9.13
CA SER A 95 -16.60 4.42 -8.12
C SER A 95 -16.81 2.98 -8.62
N SER A 96 -17.79 2.75 -9.50
CA SER A 96 -18.07 1.42 -10.04
C SER A 96 -16.96 0.83 -10.92
N HIS A 97 -15.97 1.64 -11.31
CA HIS A 97 -14.79 1.22 -12.07
C HIS A 97 -13.60 0.88 -11.16
N VAL A 98 -13.75 1.00 -9.84
CA VAL A 98 -12.70 0.61 -8.90
C VAL A 98 -12.80 -0.90 -8.66
N ASN A 99 -11.70 -1.62 -8.89
CA ASN A 99 -11.62 -3.08 -8.79
C ASN A 99 -12.71 -3.81 -9.61
N ASP A 100 -13.07 -3.28 -10.77
CA ASP A 100 -14.04 -3.90 -11.71
C ASP A 100 -13.38 -4.82 -12.74
N ARG A 101 -12.05 -4.96 -12.66
CA ARG A 101 -11.17 -5.75 -13.55
C ARG A 101 -10.95 -5.09 -14.90
N PHE A 102 -11.11 -3.79 -14.98
CA PHE A 102 -10.78 -2.99 -16.15
C PHE A 102 -9.81 -1.87 -15.74
N CYS A 103 -8.80 -1.61 -16.58
CA CYS A 103 -7.80 -0.57 -16.29
C CYS A 103 -8.26 0.77 -16.88
N ASP A 104 -8.89 1.62 -16.06
CA ASP A 104 -9.34 2.96 -16.42
C ASP A 104 -8.33 4.06 -16.09
N CYS A 105 -7.61 3.95 -14.96
CA CYS A 105 -6.51 4.87 -14.67
C CYS A 105 -5.26 4.46 -15.45
N CYS A 106 -4.54 5.42 -16.06
CA CYS A 106 -3.29 5.08 -16.76
C CYS A 106 -2.21 4.58 -15.82
N ASP A 107 -2.25 4.97 -14.54
CA ASP A 107 -1.31 4.49 -13.52
C ASP A 107 -1.73 3.14 -12.92
N GLY A 108 -2.91 2.62 -13.27
CA GLY A 108 -3.47 1.37 -12.76
C GLY A 108 -3.89 1.42 -11.29
N SER A 109 -4.07 2.62 -10.73
CA SER A 109 -4.38 2.80 -9.30
C SER A 109 -5.80 2.41 -8.90
N ASP A 110 -6.69 2.23 -9.87
CA ASP A 110 -8.07 1.77 -9.75
C ASP A 110 -8.20 0.27 -9.46
N GLU A 111 -7.21 -0.53 -9.85
CA GLU A 111 -7.20 -2.00 -9.71
C GLU A 111 -6.11 -2.45 -8.74
N TYR A 112 -6.35 -2.23 -7.44
CA TYR A 112 -5.37 -2.40 -6.38
C TYR A 112 -5.56 -3.68 -5.54
N ASP A 113 -6.66 -4.42 -5.75
CA ASP A 113 -6.97 -5.66 -5.03
C ASP A 113 -6.06 -6.85 -5.42
N GLY A 114 -5.34 -6.72 -6.54
CA GLY A 114 -4.44 -7.74 -7.08
C GLY A 114 -5.13 -8.84 -7.91
N THR A 115 -6.42 -8.72 -8.19
CA THR A 115 -7.18 -9.66 -9.05
C THR A 115 -6.67 -9.59 -10.50
N ILE A 116 -6.36 -8.39 -10.98
CA ILE A 116 -5.70 -8.16 -12.26
C ILE A 116 -4.48 -7.26 -12.08
N ARG A 117 -3.62 -7.17 -13.10
CA ARG A 117 -2.44 -6.31 -13.09
C ARG A 117 -2.55 -5.24 -14.16
N CYS A 118 -2.77 -4.00 -13.74
CA CYS A 118 -2.75 -2.84 -14.61
C CYS A 118 -1.33 -2.23 -14.68
N PRO A 119 -0.63 -2.29 -15.83
CA PRO A 119 0.65 -1.63 -15.98
C PRO A 119 0.48 -0.12 -16.10
N ASN A 120 1.47 0.65 -15.63
CA ASN A 120 1.48 2.09 -15.83
C ASN A 120 1.73 2.43 -17.31
N THR A 121 0.74 3.07 -17.93
CA THR A 121 0.72 3.53 -19.33
C THR A 121 0.68 5.06 -19.44
N CYS A 122 0.92 5.78 -18.35
CA CYS A 122 0.87 7.23 -18.32
C CYS A 122 1.94 7.87 -19.22
N VAL A 123 1.51 8.80 -20.07
CA VAL A 123 2.38 9.57 -20.96
C VAL A 123 2.73 10.92 -20.36
N MET A 124 4.03 11.21 -20.30
CA MET A 124 4.55 12.47 -19.75
C MET A 124 4.18 13.65 -20.64
N GLY A 125 3.51 14.68 -20.10
CA GLY A 125 3.12 15.90 -20.84
C GLY A 125 1.77 15.85 -21.56
N GLY A 126 0.89 14.92 -21.18
CA GLY A 126 -0.41 14.72 -21.81
C GLY A 126 -1.47 15.80 -21.51
N ASN A 127 -1.33 17.01 -22.06
CA ASN A 127 -2.48 17.89 -22.32
C ASN A 127 -2.29 18.85 -23.51
N ALA A 128 -2.88 18.52 -24.67
CA ALA A 128 -3.67 19.47 -25.49
C ALA A 128 -4.43 18.78 -26.63
N GLU A 129 -3.85 17.84 -27.37
CA GLU A 129 -4.49 17.30 -28.59
C GLU A 129 -4.06 15.85 -28.80
N ASN A 130 -4.97 14.88 -28.61
CA ASN A 130 -4.95 13.55 -29.24
C ASN A 130 -6.21 12.72 -28.92
N MET A 131 -7.36 13.40 -28.75
CA MET A 131 -8.69 12.77 -28.66
C MET A 131 -9.41 12.72 -30.02
N TYR A 132 -8.67 12.82 -31.15
CA TYR A 132 -9.21 12.66 -32.50
C TYR A 132 -8.22 11.94 -33.44
N GLY A 133 -7.61 10.85 -32.98
CA GLY A 133 -6.70 10.06 -33.81
C GLY A 133 -7.01 8.56 -33.84
N ASN A 134 -7.56 8.02 -32.75
CA ASN A 134 -7.59 6.57 -32.57
C ASN A 134 -8.95 5.91 -32.88
N TYR A 135 -10.00 6.68 -33.21
CA TYR A 135 -11.29 6.10 -33.62
C TYR A 135 -11.28 5.59 -35.07
N ASN A 136 -10.36 6.08 -35.91
CA ASN A 136 -10.24 5.67 -37.32
C ASN A 136 -9.30 4.48 -37.55
N SER A 137 -8.61 3.96 -36.52
CA SER A 137 -7.70 2.82 -36.68
C SER A 137 -8.32 1.45 -36.34
N LYS A 138 -9.51 1.42 -35.71
CA LYS A 138 -10.17 0.17 -35.27
C LYS A 138 -11.20 -0.42 -36.26
N VAL A 139 -11.44 0.21 -37.41
CA VAL A 139 -12.46 -0.23 -38.39
C VAL A 139 -11.91 -1.14 -39.50
N ARG A 140 -10.61 -1.46 -39.50
CA ARG A 140 -9.99 -2.19 -40.63
C ARG A 140 -9.41 -3.57 -40.32
N ASP A 141 -9.64 -4.13 -39.13
CA ASP A 141 -9.17 -5.48 -38.86
C ASP A 141 -10.20 -6.29 -38.07
N GLN A 142 -11.21 -6.76 -38.81
CA GLN A 142 -12.07 -7.85 -38.38
C GLN A 142 -11.94 -8.98 -39.39
N SER A 143 -10.90 -9.80 -39.23
CA SER A 143 -10.94 -11.19 -39.68
C SER A 143 -9.93 -12.05 -38.93
N VAL A 144 -10.46 -13.01 -38.16
CA VAL A 144 -9.94 -14.39 -38.05
C VAL A 144 -8.69 -14.60 -37.17
N PHE A 145 -8.89 -15.19 -35.98
CA PHE A 145 -8.52 -16.59 -35.64
C PHE A 145 -8.24 -16.75 -34.13
N SER A 146 -8.85 -17.77 -33.53
CA SER A 146 -8.54 -18.22 -32.17
C SER A 146 -7.33 -19.13 -32.13
N GLU A 147 -6.61 -19.02 -31.00
CA GLU A 147 -5.91 -20.09 -30.27
C GLU A 147 -4.47 -20.49 -30.67
N LYS A 148 -3.58 -20.26 -29.68
CA LYS A 148 -2.61 -21.18 -29.02
C LYS A 148 -1.22 -20.54 -28.88
N GLU A 149 -0.86 -20.21 -27.63
CA GLU A 149 0.10 -20.95 -26.76
C GLU A 149 1.55 -20.80 -27.25
N THR A 150 2.61 -20.56 -26.47
CA THR A 150 2.86 -20.56 -25.02
C THR A 150 4.27 -19.96 -24.80
N GLU A 151 4.48 -19.49 -23.57
CA GLU A 151 5.73 -19.55 -22.78
C GLU A 151 6.96 -18.65 -23.00
N ASN A 152 7.51 -18.33 -21.83
CA ASN A 152 8.85 -17.85 -21.46
C ASN A 152 9.02 -16.33 -21.53
N GLY A 153 9.27 -15.60 -20.45
CA GLY A 153 9.81 -15.99 -19.15
C GLY A 153 10.76 -14.88 -18.71
N ALA A 154 10.52 -14.37 -17.50
CA ALA A 154 11.44 -13.60 -16.66
C ALA A 154 12.16 -12.37 -17.27
N LYS A 155 11.76 -11.18 -16.81
CA LYS A 155 12.58 -10.46 -15.82
C LYS A 155 11.79 -9.33 -15.17
N ALA A 156 11.46 -9.57 -13.90
CA ALA A 156 11.19 -8.50 -12.96
C ALA A 156 12.52 -7.79 -12.67
N GLU A 157 12.59 -6.50 -12.98
CA GLU A 157 13.43 -5.56 -12.24
C GLU A 157 12.55 -4.38 -11.85
N GLU A 158 11.89 -4.59 -10.71
CA GLU A 158 11.20 -3.58 -9.94
C GLU A 158 12.26 -2.64 -9.37
N SER A 159 12.41 -1.47 -9.98
CA SER A 159 13.28 -0.40 -9.50
C SER A 159 12.65 0.29 -8.29
N ALA A 160 12.61 -0.41 -7.15
CA ALA A 160 12.34 0.13 -5.83
C ALA A 160 13.64 0.69 -5.21
N HIS A 161 14.26 1.65 -5.90
CA HIS A 161 15.53 2.25 -5.46
C HIS A 161 15.30 3.38 -4.45
N SER A 162 14.70 3.05 -3.30
CA SER A 162 14.81 3.88 -2.09
C SER A 162 14.55 3.14 -0.76
N LEU A 163 14.23 1.84 -0.77
CA LEU A 163 13.94 1.04 0.44
C LEU A 163 15.04 0.03 0.80
N SER A 164 16.03 -0.18 -0.07
CA SER A 164 17.10 -1.18 0.11
C SER A 164 18.08 -0.83 1.25
N GLY A 165 18.42 0.46 1.41
CA GLY A 165 19.32 0.92 2.46
C GLY A 165 18.78 0.71 3.87
N LEU A 166 17.47 0.94 4.06
CA LEU A 166 16.82 0.77 5.35
C LEU A 166 16.72 -0.71 5.75
N LYS A 167 16.40 -1.59 4.80
CA LYS A 167 16.37 -3.05 5.04
C LYS A 167 17.75 -3.59 5.44
N LEU A 168 18.82 -3.14 4.77
CA LEU A 168 20.19 -3.53 5.13
C LEU A 168 20.61 -3.00 6.51
N ALA A 169 20.23 -1.77 6.87
CA ALA A 169 20.52 -1.20 8.18
C ALA A 169 19.87 -1.99 9.32
N ILE A 170 18.61 -2.42 9.12
CA ILE A 170 17.87 -3.22 10.11
C ILE A 170 18.53 -4.60 10.28
N ILE A 171 18.89 -5.27 9.19
CA ILE A 171 19.56 -6.58 9.23
C ILE A 171 20.89 -6.47 9.98
N LEU A 172 21.69 -5.45 9.68
CA LEU A 172 22.98 -5.23 10.34
C LEU A 172 22.79 -4.98 11.85
N GLN A 173 21.80 -4.19 12.24
CA GLN A 173 21.49 -3.92 13.65
C GLN A 173 21.11 -5.20 14.41
N VAL A 174 20.26 -6.05 13.82
CA VAL A 174 19.85 -7.32 14.45
C VAL A 174 21.05 -8.24 14.65
N VAL A 175 21.95 -8.35 13.66
CA VAL A 175 23.16 -9.18 13.75
C VAL A 175 24.11 -8.67 14.83
N VAL A 176 24.32 -7.36 14.93
CA VAL A 176 25.17 -6.75 15.96
C VAL A 176 24.61 -7.00 17.35
N VAL A 177 23.29 -6.83 17.54
CA VAL A 177 22.63 -7.09 18.84
C VAL A 177 22.75 -8.57 19.22
N ALA A 178 22.49 -9.49 18.29
CA ALA A 178 22.62 -10.92 18.52
C ALA A 178 24.05 -11.32 18.91
N PHE A 179 25.06 -10.75 18.25
CA PHE A 179 26.47 -11.00 18.56
C PHE A 179 26.85 -10.48 19.95
N LEU A 180 26.38 -9.28 20.33
CA LEU A 180 26.63 -8.73 21.66
C LEU A 180 25.98 -9.57 22.77
N VAL A 181 24.75 -10.07 22.54
CA VAL A 181 24.07 -10.98 23.47
C VAL A 181 24.82 -12.32 23.59
N PHE A 182 25.32 -12.86 22.48
CA PHE A 182 26.12 -14.09 22.50
C PHE A 182 27.43 -13.91 23.29
N LEU A 183 28.16 -12.81 23.05
CA LEU A 183 29.37 -12.49 23.79
C LEU A 183 29.10 -12.28 25.28
N TRP A 184 28.00 -11.61 25.63
CA TRP A 184 27.61 -11.42 27.03
C TRP A 184 27.25 -12.75 27.70
N SER A 185 26.48 -13.60 27.03
CA SER A 185 26.12 -14.94 27.50
C SER A 185 27.36 -15.80 27.71
N PHE A 186 28.32 -15.76 26.79
CA PHE A 186 29.59 -16.49 26.92
C PHE A 186 30.47 -15.94 28.07
N ARG A 187 30.50 -14.63 28.27
CA ARG A 187 31.20 -14.00 29.41
C ARG A 187 30.56 -14.36 30.75
N CYS A 188 29.23 -14.41 30.81
CA CYS A 188 28.49 -14.86 31.98
C CYS A 188 28.74 -16.36 32.25
N TYR A 189 28.70 -17.20 31.20
CA TYR A 189 28.97 -18.63 31.30
C TYR A 189 30.40 -18.93 31.78
N THR A 190 31.41 -18.25 31.22
CA THR A 190 32.81 -18.42 31.65
C THR A 190 33.05 -17.93 33.07
N ARG A 191 32.41 -16.82 33.49
CA ARG A 191 32.47 -16.35 34.89
C ARG A 191 31.77 -17.30 35.86
N TYR A 192 30.64 -17.89 35.49
CA TYR A 192 29.96 -18.92 36.26
C TYR A 192 30.86 -20.16 36.42
N ARG A 193 31.45 -20.66 35.32
CA ARG A 193 32.35 -21.82 35.35
C ARG A 193 33.59 -21.59 36.22
N ARG A 194 34.17 -20.38 36.23
CA ARG A 194 35.30 -20.04 37.12
C ARG A 194 34.91 -20.00 38.60
N ARG A 195 33.70 -19.56 38.95
CA ARG A 195 33.22 -19.56 40.35
C ARG A 195 32.91 -20.95 40.88
N ARG A 196 32.55 -21.91 40.02
CA ARG A 196 32.31 -23.32 40.39
C ARG A 196 33.59 -24.13 40.58
N SER A 197 34.74 -23.62 40.12
CA SER A 197 36.04 -24.29 40.19
C SER A 197 36.94 -23.78 41.34
N ARG A 198 36.44 -22.86 42.17
CA ARG A 198 37.05 -22.40 43.42
C ARG A 198 36.16 -22.83 44.57
#